data_AF-A0A3C0R3J2-F1
#
_entry.id   AF-A0A3C0R3J2-F1
#
_cell.length_a   1.000
_cell.length_b   1.000
_cell.length_c   1.000
_cell.angle_alpha   90.00
_cell.angle_beta   90.00
_cell.angle_gamma   90.00
#
_symmetry.space_group_name_H-M   'P 1'
#
loop_
_entity.id
_entity.type
_entity.pdbx_description
1 polymer ?
#
loop_
_entity_poly.entity_id
_entity_poly.type
_entity_poly.pdbx_seq_one_letter_code
_entity_poly.pdbx_strand_id
1 'polypeptide(L)' 'RKKSGGGDAPLTPLPDFFIGAHAELMGWKLATRDPERFRLYFERVELIEP' A
#
# COMPACT_ATOMS: atom_id res chain seq x y z
N ARG A 1 7.04 10.82 -17.31
CA ARG A 1 6.31 10.83 -16.02
C ARG A 1 7.09 11.72 -15.06
N LYS A 2 6.50 12.83 -14.60
CA LYS A 2 7.18 13.86 -13.79
C LYS A 2 7.41 13.31 -12.37
N LYS A 3 8.67 13.16 -11.95
CA LYS A 3 9.04 12.89 -10.55
C LYS A 3 8.93 14.21 -9.79
N SER A 4 7.88 14.36 -8.98
CA SER A 4 7.80 15.42 -7.98
C SER A 4 8.76 15.08 -6.85
N GLY A 5 9.88 15.80 -6.78
CA GLY A 5 10.84 15.71 -5.68
C GLY A 5 10.43 16.59 -4.50
N GLY A 6 10.85 16.17 -3.30
CA GLY A 6 10.83 16.99 -2.09
C GLY A 6 10.62 16.17 -0.81
N GLY A 7 11.70 15.89 -0.09
CA GLY A 7 11.69 15.26 1.24
C GLY A 7 11.75 13.72 1.21
N ASP A 8 12.30 13.13 2.28
CA ASP A 8 12.25 11.69 2.54
C ASP A 8 10.84 11.19 2.27
N ALA A 9 10.65 10.53 1.11
CA ALA A 9 9.37 10.02 0.72
C ALA A 9 8.95 9.02 1.81
N PRO A 10 7.70 9.08 2.31
CA PRO A 10 7.24 8.08 3.25
C PRO A 10 7.54 6.68 2.71
N LEU A 11 7.99 5.78 3.59
CA LEU A 11 8.47 4.44 3.24
C LEU A 11 7.42 3.65 2.40
N THR A 12 6.15 4.05 2.48
CA THR A 12 5.11 3.72 1.50
C THR A 12 4.77 4.98 0.69
N PRO A 13 4.74 4.93 -0.66
CA PRO A 13 4.22 6.03 -1.45
C PRO A 13 2.83 6.43 -0.93
N LEU A 14 2.60 7.73 -0.72
CA LEU A 14 1.32 8.25 -0.19
C LEU A 14 0.06 7.61 -0.84
N PRO A 15 0.03 7.31 -2.15
CA PRO A 15 -1.09 6.59 -2.76
C PRO A 15 -1.31 5.18 -2.20
N ASP A 16 -0.24 4.41 -2.01
CA ASP A 16 -0.31 3.02 -1.54
C ASP A 16 -0.78 2.95 -0.10
N PHE A 17 -0.42 3.95 0.70
CA PHE A 17 -0.93 4.11 2.06
C PHE A 17 -2.46 4.25 2.08
N PHE A 18 -3.01 5.16 1.26
CA PHE A 18 -4.47 5.35 1.21
C PHE A 18 -5.21 4.11 0.71
N ILE A 19 -4.63 3.39 -0.26
CA ILE A 19 -5.21 2.15 -0.78
C ILE A 19 -5.24 1.08 0.31
N GLY A 20 -4.11 0.85 0.99
CA GLY A 20 -3.99 -0.16 2.05
C GLY A 20 -4.88 0.16 3.25
N ALA A 21 -4.87 1.41 3.73
CA ALA A 21 -5.70 1.83 4.86
C ALA A 21 -7.20 1.68 4.56
N HIS A 22 -7.62 2.00 3.33
CA HIS A 22 -9.01 1.82 2.93
C HIS A 22 -9.40 0.34 2.87
N ALA A 23 -8.53 -0.52 2.31
CA ALA A 23 -8.76 -1.96 2.27
C ALA A 23 -8.84 -2.56 3.68
N GLU A 24 -7.98 -2.13 4.60
CA GLU A 24 -7.97 -2.60 5.99
C GLU A 24 -9.26 -2.22 6.74
N LEU A 25 -9.68 -0.97 6.63
CA LEU A 25 -10.91 -0.48 7.27
C LEU A 25 -12.16 -1.18 6.74
N MET A 26 -12.19 -1.49 5.45
CA MET A 26 -13.33 -2.15 4.81
C MET A 26 -13.30 -3.68 4.91
N GLY A 27 -12.18 -4.27 5.36
CA GLY A 27 -11.97 -5.71 5.34
C GLY A 27 -11.94 -6.28 3.91
N TRP A 28 -11.46 -5.51 2.95
CA TRP A 28 -11.40 -5.89 1.54
C TRP A 28 -10.09 -6.59 1.20
N LYS A 29 -10.15 -7.46 0.19
CA LYS A 29 -8.96 -8.08 -0.39
C LYS A 29 -8.27 -7.11 -1.33
N LEU A 30 -6.95 -7.02 -1.26
CA LEU A 30 -6.15 -6.15 -2.09
C LEU A 30 -5.25 -6.97 -3.03
N ALA A 31 -5.46 -6.82 -4.33
CA ALA A 31 -4.57 -7.40 -5.33
C ALA A 31 -3.33 -6.51 -5.51
N THR A 32 -2.13 -7.07 -5.32
CA THR A 32 -0.87 -6.32 -5.45
C THR A 32 0.24 -7.20 -6.01
N ARG A 33 1.16 -6.56 -6.73
CA ARG A 33 2.41 -7.20 -7.21
C ARG A 33 3.52 -7.17 -6.18
N ASP A 34 3.35 -6.44 -5.09
CA ASP A 34 4.36 -6.22 -4.06
C ASP A 34 3.75 -6.51 -2.68
N PRO A 35 3.50 -7.81 -2.37
CA PRO A 35 2.80 -8.19 -1.14
C PRO A 35 3.60 -7.90 0.11
N GLU A 36 4.92 -8.08 0.07
CA GLU A 36 5.85 -7.81 1.17
C GLU A 36 5.68 -6.39 1.70
N ARG A 37 5.63 -5.40 0.78
CA ARG A 37 5.46 -4.00 1.18
C ARG A 37 4.12 -3.75 1.87
N PHE A 38 3.03 -4.36 1.42
CA PHE A 38 1.73 -4.17 2.04
C PHE A 38 1.62 -4.88 3.40
N ARG A 39 2.20 -6.08 3.54
CA ARG A 39 2.23 -6.81 4.82
C ARG A 39 2.93 -6.04 5.94
N LEU A 40 3.98 -5.27 5.62
CA LEU A 40 4.72 -4.47 6.60
C LEU A 40 3.88 -3.35 7.24
N TYR A 41 2.91 -2.80 6.50
CA TYR A 41 2.11 -1.66 6.97
C TYR A 41 0.66 -2.02 7.30
N PHE A 42 0.12 -3.08 6.68
CA PHE A 42 -1.30 -3.44 6.73
C PHE A 42 -1.45 -4.95 6.94
N GLU A 43 -1.02 -5.45 8.11
CA GLU A 43 -1.03 -6.89 8.45
C GLU A 43 -2.42 -7.54 8.31
N ARG A 44 -3.49 -6.75 8.50
CA ARG A 44 -4.87 -7.26 8.48
C ARG A 44 -5.50 -7.26 7.08
N VAL A 45 -4.82 -6.72 6.07
CA VAL A 45 -5.32 -6.73 4.68
C VAL A 45 -5.04 -8.09 4.07
N GLU A 46 -6.08 -8.72 3.54
CA GLU A 46 -5.93 -9.97 2.80
C GLU A 46 -5.40 -9.67 1.39
N LEU A 47 -4.21 -10.18 1.06
CA LEU A 47 -3.55 -9.89 -0.21
C LEU A 47 -3.79 -11.00 -1.23
N ILE A 48 -4.07 -10.57 -2.47
CA ILE A 48 -4.15 -11.46 -3.64
C ILE A 48 -2.88 -11.23 -4.47
N GLU A 49 -2.04 -12.26 -4.51
CA GLU A 49 -0.80 -12.27 -5.28
C GLU A 49 -1.09 -12.85 -6.68
N PRO A 50 -0.64 -12.18 -7.77
CA PRO A 50 -0.81 -12.70 -9.13
C PRO A 50 0.12 -13.87 -9.45
#